data_AF-A0A968WL57-F1
#
_entry.id   AF-A0A968WL57-F1
#
_cell.length_a   1.000
_cell.length_b   1.000
_cell.length_c   1.000
_cell.angle_alpha   90.00
_cell.angle_beta   90.00
_cell.angle_gamma   90.00
#
_symmetry.space_group_name_H-M   'P 1'
#
loop_
_entity.id
_entity.type
_entity.pdbx_description
1 polymer ?
#
loop_
_entity_poly.entity_id
_entity_poly.type
_entity_poly.pdbx_seq_one_letter_code
_entity_poly.pdbx_strand_id
1 'polypeptide(L)' 'LDIGLNLKGVAVAGRLEASGSFSAMCTHRVKIEQEKEIDKEVLQWLKQAYDTAG' A
#
# COMPACT_ATOMS: atom_id res chain seq x y z
N LEU A 1 12.34 1.45 -2.04
CA LEU A 1 11.67 0.39 -1.27
C LEU A 1 10.22 0.41 -1.71
N ASP A 2 9.67 -0.74 -2.08
CA ASP A 2 8.29 -0.82 -2.56
C ASP A 2 7.50 -1.77 -1.65
N ILE A 3 6.37 -1.29 -1.14
CA ILE A 3 5.51 -2.04 -0.22
C ILE A 3 4.25 -2.43 -0.98
N GLY A 4 4.07 -3.73 -1.24
CA GLY A 4 2.84 -4.28 -1.80
C GLY A 4 1.78 -4.46 -0.70
N LEU A 5 0.57 -3.97 -0.94
CA LEU A 5 -0.55 -4.06 0.00
C LEU A 5 -1.77 -4.66 -0.69
N ASN A 6 -2.54 -5.46 0.05
CA ASN A 6 -3.80 -6.02 -0.44
C ASN A 6 -4.98 -5.29 0.20
N LEU A 7 -5.39 -4.20 -0.43
CA LEU A 7 -6.51 -3.36 0.02
C LEU A 7 -7.67 -3.50 -0.97
N LYS A 8 -8.47 -4.56 -0.84
CA LYS A 8 -9.62 -4.78 -1.73
C LYS A 8 -10.72 -3.76 -1.43
N GLY A 9 -11.16 -3.02 -2.45
CA GLY A 9 -12.24 -2.04 -2.33
C GLY A 9 -11.81 -0.65 -1.84
N VAL A 10 -10.51 -0.43 -1.65
CA VAL A 10 -9.95 0.88 -1.32
C VAL A 10 -9.51 1.57 -2.60
N ALA A 11 -9.79 2.87 -2.74
CA ALA A 11 -9.28 3.66 -3.85
C ALA A 11 -7.83 4.08 -3.60
N VAL A 12 -7.02 4.08 -4.66
CA VAL A 12 -5.69 4.68 -4.66
C VAL A 12 -5.76 6.14 -4.24
N ALA A 13 -4.93 6.54 -3.28
CA ALA A 13 -4.89 7.89 -2.75
C ALA A 13 -3.49 8.22 -2.19
N GLY A 14 -3.05 9.45 -2.38
CA GLY A 14 -1.74 9.90 -1.89
C GLY A 14 -0.61 9.08 -2.49
N ARG A 15 0.16 8.40 -1.64
CA ARG A 15 1.26 7.51 -2.06
C ARG A 15 0.82 6.09 -2.47
N LEU A 16 -0.45 5.74 -2.27
CA LEU A 16 -0.99 4.43 -2.63
C LEU A 16 -1.29 4.40 -4.13
N GLU A 17 -0.48 3.68 -4.89
CA GLU A 17 -0.67 3.47 -6.32
C GLU A 17 -1.30 2.11 -6.60
N ALA A 18 -1.97 1.98 -7.75
CA ALA A 18 -2.48 0.69 -8.19
C ALA A 18 -1.30 -0.23 -8.50
N SER A 19 -1.29 -1.43 -7.91
CA SER A 19 -0.24 -2.43 -8.15
C SER A 19 -0.24 -2.87 -9.62
N GLY A 20 -1.39 -2.81 -10.30
CA GLY A 20 -1.52 -3.18 -11.71
C GLY A 20 -0.92 -4.57 -11.96
N SER A 21 0.10 -4.64 -12.82
CA SER A 21 0.80 -5.88 -13.19
C SER A 21 1.96 -6.26 -12.24
N PHE A 22 2.21 -5.50 -11.18
CA PHE A 22 3.41 -5.66 -10.34
C PHE A 22 3.38 -6.95 -9.52
N SER A 23 2.20 -7.41 -9.09
CA SER A 23 2.06 -8.68 -8.37
C SER A 23 0.61 -9.17 -8.42
N ALA A 24 0.36 -10.37 -8.93
CA ALA A 24 -0.99 -10.97 -8.96
C ALA A 24 -1.62 -11.15 -7.56
N MET A 25 -0.83 -11.05 -6.49
CA MET A 25 -1.29 -11.13 -5.09
C MET A 25 -1.55 -9.78 -4.43
N CYS A 26 -1.00 -8.67 -4.93
CA CYS A 26 -1.13 -7.34 -4.32
C CYS A 26 -1.98 -6.44 -5.21
N THR A 27 -3.00 -5.78 -4.64
CA THR A 27 -3.87 -4.85 -5.38
C THR A 27 -3.29 -3.45 -5.44
N HIS A 28 -2.50 -3.07 -4.44
CA HIS A 28 -1.93 -1.73 -4.29
C HIS A 28 -0.42 -1.80 -4.02
N ARG A 29 0.31 -0.74 -4.36
CA ARG A 29 1.72 -0.56 -4.00
C ARG A 29 1.94 0.82 -3.41
N VAL A 30 2.92 0.93 -2.51
CA VAL A 30 3.45 2.20 -2.00
C VAL A 30 4.93 2.25 -2.31
N LYS A 31 5.35 3.26 -3.08
CA LYS A 31 6.76 3.50 -3.37
C LYS A 31 7.35 4.42 -2.29
N ILE A 32 8.42 3.96 -1.65
CA ILE A 32 9.18 4.70 -0.65
C ILE A 32 10.57 4.97 -1.24
N GLU A 33 10.84 6.23 -1.57
CA GLU A 33 12.13 6.66 -2.11
C GLU A 33 13.06 7.14 -0.99
N GLN A 34 12.51 7.67 0.10
CA GLN A 34 13.27 8.17 1.26
C GLN A 34 12.63 7.73 2.59
N GLU A 35 13.43 7.53 3.63
CA GLU A 35 12.93 7.09 4.96
C GLU A 35 11.87 8.02 5.56
N LYS A 36 11.98 9.33 5.29
CA LYS A 36 10.99 10.34 5.70
C LYS A 36 9.60 10.18 5.07
N GLU A 37 9.47 9.31 4.06
CA GLU A 37 8.19 8.98 3.44
C GLU A 37 7.45 7.86 4.16
N ILE A 38 8.08 7.20 5.12
CA ILE A 38 7.40 6.29 6.04
C ILE A 38 6.72 7.15 7.11
N ASP A 39 5.56 7.69 6.76
CA ASP A 39 4.75 8.54 7.61
C ASP A 39 3.50 7.81 8.13
N LYS A 40 2.62 8.57 8.78
CA LYS A 40 1.38 8.04 9.33
C LYS A 40 0.46 7.48 8.25
N GLU A 41 0.50 8.00 7.03
CA GLU A 41 -0.32 7.51 5.92
C GLU A 41 0.12 6.09 5.53
N VAL A 42 1.43 5.86 5.38
CA VAL A 42 1.99 4.53 5.10
C VAL A 42 1.64 3.52 6.20
N LEU A 43 1.76 3.91 7.46
CA LEU A 43 1.39 3.07 8.61
C LEU A 43 -0.12 2.77 8.64
N GLN A 44 -0.97 3.72 8.28
CA GLN A 44 -2.42 3.50 8.18
C GLN A 44 -2.75 2.48 7.09
N TRP A 45 -2.12 2.57 5.92
CA TRP A 45 -2.32 1.60 4.84
C TRP A 45 -1.87 0.19 5.23
N LEU A 46 -0.73 0.06 5.90
CA LEU A 46 -0.25 -1.20 6.46
C LEU A 46 -1.24 -1.81 7.45
N LYS A 47 -1.75 -0.98 8.38
CA LYS A 47 -2.74 -1.43 9.36
C LYS A 47 -4.03 -1.88 8.68
N GLN A 48 -4.54 -1.11 7.75
CA GLN A 48 -5.78 -1.43 7.03
C GLN A 48 -5.64 -2.71 6.19
N ALA A 49 -4.48 -2.92 5.57
CA ALA A 49 -4.19 -4.16 4.84
C ALA A 49 -4.15 -5.36 5.79
N TYR A 50 -3.61 -5.18 7.00
CA TYR A 50 -3.59 -6.21 8.03
C TYR A 50 -5.00 -6.53 8.55
N ASP A 51 -5.81 -5.50 8.86
CA ASP A 51 -7.20 -5.66 9.30
C ASP A 51 -8.07 -6.35 8.24
N THR A 52 -7.79 -6.13 6.94
CA THR A 52 -8.52 -6.75 5.82
C THR A 52 -8.00 -8.14 5.46
N ALA A 53 -6.87 -8.57 6.02
CA ALA A 53 -6.27 -9.87 5.73
C ALA A 53 -6.84 -11.03 6.57
N GLY A 54 -7.67 -10.73 7.58
CA GLY A 54 -8.41 -11.72 8.38
C GLY A 54 -9.67 -12.21 7.68
#